data_AF-A0ABD5Y9C7-F1
#
_entry.id   AF-A0ABD5Y9C7-F1
#
_cell.length_a   1.000
_cell.length_b   1.000
_cell.length_c   1.000
_cell.angle_alpha   90.00
_cell.angle_beta   90.00
_cell.angle_gamma   90.00
#
_symmetry.space_group_name_H-M   'P 1'
#
loop_
_entity.id
_entity.type
_entity.pdbx_description
1 polymer ?
#
loop_
_entity_poly.entity_id
_entity_poly.type
_entity_poly.pdbx_seq_one_letter_code
_entity_poly.pdbx_strand_id
1 'polypeptide(L)'
;MKPSNLYNSDDRAVSPVIGVILMVAITVILAAVIGTFVLGLGDSLGDSQPTAQLSAEIDYADSAADNITIEHGGGDEIAADSLNVIVSSGSDSADGIIGQRLTVGDSTTAALSSSDSNEVASESEIRIRIIHQPSESVLLDRTFQVSQQTDLQSDYTLSFT
;
A
#
# COMPACT_ATOMS: atom_id res chain seq x y z
N MET A 1 -56.84 62.77 40.85
CA MET A 1 -56.20 62.27 39.61
C MET A 1 -55.02 61.38 39.99
N LYS A 2 -54.97 60.16 39.45
CA LYS A 2 -53.82 59.24 39.53
C LYS A 2 -52.81 59.60 38.43
N PRO A 3 -51.52 59.34 38.67
CA PRO A 3 -50.68 58.76 37.63
C PRO A 3 -50.36 57.31 38.01
N SER A 4 -50.87 56.36 37.24
CA SER A 4 -50.44 54.95 37.26
C SER A 4 -49.26 54.81 36.32
N ASN A 5 -48.06 54.59 36.86
CA ASN A 5 -46.87 54.30 36.07
C ASN A 5 -47.07 52.95 35.36
N LEU A 6 -47.17 53.03 34.04
CA LEU A 6 -47.32 51.93 33.10
C LEU A 6 -45.91 51.49 32.65
N TYR A 7 -45.09 50.95 33.55
CA TYR A 7 -43.91 50.20 33.11
C TYR A 7 -44.40 48.81 32.72
N ASN A 8 -44.42 48.55 31.41
CA ASN A 8 -44.81 47.29 30.80
C ASN A 8 -44.15 46.09 31.52
N SER A 9 -44.96 45.35 32.26
CA SER A 9 -44.66 44.01 32.79
C SER A 9 -44.66 42.93 31.68
N ASP A 10 -44.49 43.35 30.42
CA ASP A 10 -44.52 42.50 29.23
C ASP A 10 -43.13 42.00 28.82
N ASP A 11 -42.09 42.36 29.57
CA ASP A 11 -40.78 41.68 29.53
C ASP A 11 -40.81 40.38 30.36
N ARG A 12 -41.90 39.61 30.24
CA ARG A 12 -41.93 38.21 30.70
C ARG A 12 -41.01 37.39 29.80
N ALA A 13 -39.73 37.43 30.15
CA ALA A 13 -38.78 36.33 30.09
C ALA A 13 -38.90 35.45 28.84
N VAL A 14 -38.69 36.02 27.66
CA VAL A 14 -38.45 35.21 26.45
C VAL A 14 -37.01 34.68 26.38
N SER A 15 -36.20 34.85 27.43
CA SER A 15 -34.79 34.50 27.44
C SER A 15 -34.43 33.02 27.65
N PRO A 16 -35.22 32.15 28.34
CA PRO A 16 -34.81 30.76 28.53
C PRO A 16 -34.92 29.92 27.27
N VAL A 17 -36.04 30.04 26.55
CA VAL A 17 -36.35 29.16 25.40
C VAL A 17 -35.56 29.55 24.17
N ILE A 18 -35.42 30.85 23.88
CA ILE A 18 -34.65 31.31 22.73
C ILE A 18 -33.17 30.99 22.92
N GLY A 19 -32.63 31.12 24.14
CA GLY A 19 -31.26 30.73 24.44
C GLY A 19 -31.00 29.24 24.25
N VAL A 20 -31.94 28.39 24.68
CA VAL A 20 -31.84 26.93 24.48
C VAL A 20 -31.92 26.57 22.99
N ILE A 21 -32.84 27.15 22.23
CA ILE A 21 -32.94 26.89 20.78
C ILE A 21 -31.65 27.30 20.08
N LEU A 22 -31.09 28.47 20.44
CA LEU A 22 -29.87 28.99 19.83
C LEU A 22 -28.64 28.15 20.19
N MET A 23 -28.53 27.70 21.44
CA MET A 23 -27.46 26.81 21.89
C MET A 23 -27.52 25.47 21.16
N VAL A 24 -28.71 24.85 21.10
CA VAL A 24 -28.92 23.57 20.42
C VAL A 24 -28.67 23.71 18.92
N ALA A 25 -29.10 24.81 18.29
CA ALA A 25 -28.86 25.03 16.87
C ALA A 25 -27.36 25.07 16.54
N ILE A 26 -26.56 25.81 17.31
CA ILE A 26 -25.12 25.91 17.07
C ILE A 26 -24.42 24.56 17.29
N THR A 27 -24.76 23.84 18.37
CA THR A 27 -24.14 22.53 18.63
C THR A 27 -24.50 21.50 17.55
N VAL A 28 -25.73 21.51 17.05
CA VAL A 28 -26.14 20.62 15.94
C VAL A 28 -25.38 20.95 14.66
N ILE A 29 -25.20 22.24 14.34
CA ILE A 29 -24.40 22.64 13.16
C ILE A 29 -22.95 22.22 13.33
N LEU A 30 -22.32 22.51 14.47
CA LEU A 30 -20.92 22.13 14.71
C LEU A 30 -20.72 20.61 14.70
N ALA A 31 -21.64 19.86 15.31
CA ALA A 31 -21.60 18.40 15.29
C ALA A 31 -21.74 17.85 13.87
N ALA A 32 -22.66 18.40 13.07
CA ALA A 32 -22.83 17.98 11.67
C ALA A 32 -21.58 18.29 10.84
N VAL A 33 -21.02 19.49 10.95
CA VAL A 33 -19.82 19.91 10.21
C VAL A 33 -18.64 19.01 10.56
N ILE A 34 -18.32 18.84 11.84
CA ILE A 34 -17.22 17.98 12.28
C ILE A 34 -17.50 16.52 11.87
N GLY A 35 -18.73 16.04 11.98
CA GLY A 35 -19.14 14.72 11.53
C GLY A 35 -18.83 14.49 10.04
N THR A 36 -19.14 15.46 9.19
CA THR A 36 -18.82 15.38 7.75
C THR A 36 -17.32 15.45 7.46
N PHE A 37 -16.55 16.24 8.21
CA PHE A 37 -15.10 16.28 8.07
C PHE A 37 -14.43 14.97 8.50
N VAL A 38 -14.84 14.40 9.63
CA VAL A 38 -14.30 13.12 10.13
C VAL A 38 -14.65 11.98 9.18
N LEU A 39 -15.89 11.92 8.70
CA LEU A 39 -16.30 10.89 7.73
C LEU A 39 -15.59 11.07 6.38
N GLY A 40 -15.43 12.31 5.90
CA GLY A 40 -14.72 12.61 4.66
C GLY A 40 -13.21 12.28 4.69
N LEU A 41 -12.56 12.39 5.85
CA LEU A 41 -11.18 11.94 6.02
C LEU A 41 -11.04 10.41 5.93
N GLY A 42 -12.04 9.66 6.41
CA GLY A 42 -12.05 8.19 6.30
C GLY A 42 -12.08 7.71 4.84
N ASP A 43 -12.82 8.41 3.98
CA ASP A 43 -12.92 8.11 2.55
C ASP A 43 -11.58 8.35 1.81
N SER A 44 -10.88 9.43 2.15
CA SER A 44 -9.58 9.76 1.55
C SER A 44 -8.41 8.83 1.95
N LEU A 45 -8.55 8.09 3.05
CA LEU A 45 -7.49 7.24 3.59
C LEU A 45 -7.61 5.77 3.15
N GLY A 46 -8.75 5.35 2.59
CA GLY A 46 -9.05 3.94 2.35
C GLY A 46 -9.06 3.46 0.90
N ASP A 47 -9.18 4.36 -0.09
CA ASP A 47 -9.64 3.96 -1.43
C ASP A 47 -8.54 3.60 -2.45
N SER A 48 -7.26 3.78 -2.11
CA SER A 48 -6.18 3.67 -3.10
C SER A 48 -5.21 2.51 -2.90
N GLN A 49 -5.18 1.85 -1.75
CA GLN A 49 -4.28 0.72 -1.52
C GLN A 49 -5.01 -0.62 -1.67
N PRO A 50 -4.65 -1.45 -2.67
CA PRO A 50 -5.22 -2.79 -2.80
C PRO A 50 -4.77 -3.68 -1.64
N THR A 51 -5.67 -4.49 -1.12
CA THR A 51 -5.39 -5.47 -0.04
C THR A 51 -4.90 -6.81 -0.58
N ALA A 52 -4.11 -6.79 -1.67
CA ALA A 52 -3.63 -7.99 -2.34
C ALA A 52 -2.45 -8.65 -1.60
N GLN A 53 -2.42 -9.98 -1.64
CA GLN A 53 -1.29 -10.80 -1.17
C GLN A 53 -0.41 -11.12 -2.37
N LEU A 54 0.80 -10.56 -2.38
CA LEU A 54 1.80 -10.83 -3.42
C LEU A 54 2.93 -11.68 -2.86
N SER A 55 3.39 -12.66 -3.64
CA SER A 55 4.63 -13.40 -3.43
C SER A 55 5.61 -13.06 -4.55
N ALA A 56 6.90 -13.00 -4.21
CA ALA A 56 7.97 -12.92 -5.20
C ALA A 56 8.96 -14.06 -4.92
N GLU A 57 9.42 -14.69 -5.99
CA GLU A 57 10.41 -15.75 -5.98
C GLU A 57 11.49 -15.46 -7.03
N ILE A 58 12.74 -15.80 -6.72
CA ILE A 58 13.87 -15.67 -7.62
C ILE A 58 14.29 -17.07 -8.03
N ASP A 59 14.30 -17.32 -9.33
CA ASP A 59 14.90 -18.52 -9.91
C ASP A 59 16.38 -18.28 -10.21
N TYR A 60 17.20 -19.27 -9.88
CA TYR A 60 18.65 -19.22 -10.01
C TYR A 60 19.09 -20.21 -11.09
N ALA A 61 19.65 -19.72 -12.19
CA ALA A 61 20.30 -20.54 -13.20
C ALA A 61 21.82 -20.36 -13.08
N ASP A 62 22.57 -21.46 -13.02
CA ASP A 62 24.04 -21.46 -12.96
C ASP A 62 24.63 -20.50 -11.89
N SER A 63 24.03 -20.49 -10.69
CA SER A 63 24.42 -19.64 -9.55
C SER A 63 24.22 -18.13 -9.75
N ALA A 64 23.51 -17.71 -10.80
CA ALA A 64 23.07 -16.33 -11.02
C ALA A 64 21.53 -16.24 -10.95
N ALA A 65 21.02 -15.14 -10.40
CA ALA A 65 19.59 -14.85 -10.45
C ALA A 65 19.18 -14.58 -11.89
N ASP A 66 18.28 -15.40 -12.45
CA ASP A 66 17.90 -15.36 -13.87
C ASP A 66 16.51 -14.74 -14.05
N ASN A 67 15.53 -15.24 -13.28
CA ASN A 67 14.13 -14.81 -13.42
C ASN A 67 13.53 -14.47 -12.06
N ILE A 68 12.69 -13.43 -12.05
CA ILE A 68 11.87 -13.07 -10.89
C ILE A 68 10.43 -13.36 -11.25
N THR A 69 9.80 -14.24 -10.50
CA THR A 69 8.37 -14.56 -10.64
C THR A 69 7.60 -13.91 -9.51
N ILE A 70 6.54 -13.17 -9.88
CA ILE A 70 5.62 -12.52 -8.96
C ILE A 70 4.27 -13.19 -9.12
N GLU A 71 3.68 -13.61 -8.01
CA GLU A 71 2.38 -14.31 -7.97
C GLU A 71 1.38 -13.53 -7.11
N HIS A 72 0.13 -13.49 -7.56
CA HIS A 72 -0.99 -12.97 -6.80
C HIS A 72 -1.69 -14.08 -6.03
N GLY A 73 -1.41 -14.18 -4.74
CA GLY A 73 -1.91 -15.23 -3.86
C GLY A 73 -3.32 -15.00 -3.30
N GLY A 74 -3.91 -13.80 -3.46
CA GLY A 74 -5.22 -13.48 -2.88
C GLY A 74 -5.49 -11.98 -2.73
N GLY A 75 -6.73 -11.64 -2.39
CA GLY A 75 -7.17 -10.25 -2.15
C GLY A 75 -7.69 -9.54 -3.41
N ASP A 76 -7.54 -8.23 -3.45
CA ASP A 76 -8.11 -7.38 -4.50
C ASP A 76 -7.40 -7.55 -5.86
N GLU A 77 -8.15 -7.38 -6.95
CA GLU A 77 -7.56 -7.29 -8.29
C GLU A 77 -6.66 -6.05 -8.41
N ILE A 78 -5.53 -6.20 -9.10
CA ILE A 78 -4.56 -5.12 -9.31
C ILE A 78 -4.54 -4.71 -10.78
N ALA A 79 -4.83 -3.44 -11.06
CA ALA A 79 -4.85 -2.92 -12.43
C ALA A 79 -3.48 -3.01 -13.11
N ALA A 80 -3.48 -3.09 -14.45
CA ALA A 80 -2.26 -2.97 -15.24
C ALA A 80 -1.56 -1.64 -14.98
N ASP A 81 -0.24 -1.62 -15.13
CA ASP A 81 0.64 -0.45 -14.96
C ASP A 81 0.63 0.18 -13.56
N SER A 82 -0.06 -0.43 -12.59
CA SER A 82 -0.19 0.11 -11.23
C SER A 82 0.90 -0.36 -10.28
N LEU A 83 1.64 -1.42 -10.63
CA LEU A 83 2.73 -1.97 -9.82
C LEU A 83 4.09 -1.64 -10.43
N ASN A 84 4.96 -1.05 -9.61
CA ASN A 84 6.38 -0.93 -9.90
C ASN A 84 7.17 -1.92 -9.05
N VAL A 85 8.01 -2.72 -9.70
CA VAL A 85 8.88 -3.71 -9.10
C VAL A 85 10.29 -3.15 -9.10
N ILE A 86 10.90 -3.04 -7.93
CA ILE A 86 12.27 -2.56 -7.76
C ILE A 86 13.10 -3.71 -7.21
N VAL A 87 14.18 -4.02 -7.91
CA VAL A 87 15.16 -5.03 -7.54
C VAL A 87 16.47 -4.31 -7.27
N SER A 88 17.00 -4.45 -6.07
CA SER A 88 18.28 -3.85 -5.69
C SER A 88 19.26 -4.89 -5.18
N SER A 89 20.51 -4.78 -5.59
CA SER A 89 21.62 -5.60 -5.12
C SER A 89 22.83 -4.69 -4.84
N GLY A 90 23.21 -4.58 -3.57
CA GLY A 90 24.30 -3.68 -3.15
C GLY A 90 24.04 -2.21 -3.55
N SER A 91 24.87 -1.67 -4.44
CA SER A 91 24.74 -0.31 -4.99
C SER A 91 23.88 -0.22 -6.25
N ASP A 92 23.55 -1.35 -6.87
CA ASP A 92 22.82 -1.40 -8.13
C ASP A 92 21.33 -1.59 -7.89
N SER A 93 20.52 -0.98 -8.75
CA SER A 93 19.05 -1.05 -8.67
C SER A 93 18.47 -1.01 -10.08
N ALA A 94 17.47 -1.84 -10.32
CA ALA A 94 16.65 -1.86 -11.53
C ALA A 94 15.17 -1.78 -11.14
N ASP A 95 14.37 -1.11 -11.94
CA ASP A 95 12.93 -1.00 -11.76
C ASP A 95 12.16 -1.36 -13.04
N GLY A 96 10.92 -1.80 -12.88
CA GLY A 96 10.07 -2.22 -13.97
C GLY A 96 8.60 -2.22 -13.60
N ILE A 97 7.76 -1.79 -14.55
CA ILE A 97 6.30 -1.73 -14.37
C ILE A 97 5.65 -3.02 -14.88
N ILE A 98 4.73 -3.58 -14.10
CA ILE A 98 3.91 -4.71 -14.53
C ILE A 98 2.79 -4.18 -15.43
N GLY A 99 2.92 -4.38 -16.75
CA GLY A 99 1.97 -3.89 -17.75
C GLY A 99 0.69 -4.73 -17.93
N GLN A 100 0.48 -5.73 -17.08
CA GLN A 100 -0.71 -6.59 -17.10
C GLN A 100 -1.53 -6.46 -15.82
N ARG A 101 -2.84 -6.66 -15.94
CA ARG A 101 -3.72 -6.79 -14.77
C ARG A 101 -3.40 -8.11 -14.06
N LEU A 102 -3.41 -8.09 -12.73
CA LEU A 102 -3.14 -9.25 -11.89
C LEU A 102 -4.39 -9.60 -11.06
N THR A 103 -4.93 -10.79 -11.28
CA THR A 103 -6.02 -11.40 -10.51
C THR A 103 -5.49 -12.59 -9.71
N VAL A 104 -6.24 -13.04 -8.70
CA VAL A 104 -5.87 -14.19 -7.86
C VAL A 104 -5.50 -15.41 -8.72
N GLY A 105 -4.30 -15.94 -8.50
CA GLY A 105 -3.73 -17.08 -9.22
C GLY A 105 -2.91 -16.70 -10.46
N ASP A 106 -2.87 -15.42 -10.85
CA ASP A 106 -2.00 -14.95 -11.92
C ASP A 106 -0.56 -14.84 -11.43
N SER A 107 0.37 -15.11 -12.34
CA SER A 107 1.79 -14.85 -12.15
C SER A 107 2.39 -14.12 -13.34
N THR A 108 3.44 -13.34 -13.07
CA THR A 108 4.24 -12.66 -14.08
C THR A 108 5.70 -12.91 -13.80
N THR A 109 6.47 -13.14 -14.86
CA THR A 109 7.92 -13.38 -14.76
C THR A 109 8.67 -12.29 -15.50
N ALA A 110 9.71 -11.76 -14.87
CA ALA A 110 10.63 -10.81 -15.47
C ALA A 110 12.04 -11.40 -15.48
N ALA A 111 12.71 -11.34 -16.62
CA ALA A 111 14.12 -11.72 -16.72
C ALA A 111 14.99 -10.63 -16.09
N LEU A 112 15.90 -11.03 -15.20
CA LEU A 112 16.85 -10.15 -14.55
C LEU A 112 18.10 -10.03 -15.43
N SER A 113 18.11 -9.06 -16.34
CA SER A 113 19.24 -8.84 -17.23
C SER A 113 20.17 -7.74 -16.70
N SER A 114 21.29 -8.13 -16.09
CA SER A 114 22.38 -7.20 -15.75
C SER A 114 23.12 -6.81 -17.04
N SER A 115 22.97 -5.55 -17.48
CA SER A 115 23.63 -5.06 -18.71
C SER A 115 25.14 -4.89 -18.56
N ASP A 116 25.62 -4.72 -17.33
CA ASP A 116 27.03 -4.88 -17.01
C ASP A 116 27.28 -6.34 -16.68
N SER A 117 28.20 -6.96 -17.41
CA SER A 117 28.74 -8.31 -17.16
C SER A 117 29.52 -8.42 -15.85
N ASN A 118 29.24 -7.53 -14.89
CA ASN A 118 29.75 -7.63 -13.55
C ASN A 118 28.85 -8.64 -12.86
N GLU A 119 29.41 -9.83 -12.59
CA GLU A 119 28.76 -10.87 -11.81
C GLU A 119 27.94 -10.24 -10.69
N VAL A 120 26.66 -10.61 -10.58
CA VAL A 120 25.92 -10.43 -9.34
C VAL A 120 26.79 -11.08 -8.28
N ALA A 121 27.57 -10.26 -7.57
CA ALA A 121 28.67 -10.73 -6.76
C ALA A 121 28.09 -11.76 -5.80
N SER A 122 28.67 -12.95 -5.78
CA SER A 122 28.10 -14.16 -5.19
C SER A 122 27.93 -14.14 -3.66
N GLU A 123 27.85 -12.96 -3.04
CA GLU A 123 27.54 -12.69 -1.65
C GLU A 123 26.57 -11.49 -1.46
N SER A 124 25.96 -10.96 -2.54
CA SER A 124 25.07 -9.80 -2.46
C SER A 124 23.65 -10.18 -2.06
N GLU A 125 23.10 -9.50 -1.04
CA GLU A 125 21.68 -9.59 -0.70
C GLU A 125 20.83 -8.92 -1.81
N ILE A 126 19.93 -9.68 -2.42
CA ILE A 126 18.97 -9.15 -3.41
C ILE A 126 17.70 -8.75 -2.68
N ARG A 127 17.32 -7.49 -2.77
CA ARG A 127 16.06 -6.99 -2.21
C ARG A 127 15.07 -6.69 -3.33
N ILE A 128 13.88 -7.28 -3.23
CA ILE A 128 12.76 -7.06 -4.12
C ILE A 128 11.71 -6.26 -3.37
N ARG A 129 11.27 -5.15 -3.97
CA ARG A 129 10.21 -4.29 -3.46
C ARG A 129 9.15 -4.09 -4.52
N ILE A 130 7.89 -4.29 -4.16
CA ILE A 130 6.75 -4.02 -5.04
C ILE A 130 5.98 -2.85 -4.47
N ILE A 131 5.82 -1.80 -5.27
CA ILE A 131 5.16 -0.55 -4.91
C ILE A 131 3.91 -0.38 -5.77
N HIS A 132 2.78 -0.09 -5.14
CA HIS A 132 1.56 0.31 -5.84
C HIS A 132 1.60 1.82 -6.09
N GLN A 133 1.73 2.23 -7.36
CA GLN A 133 1.92 3.62 -7.75
C GLN A 133 0.77 4.55 -7.33
N PRO A 134 -0.52 4.18 -7.50
CA PRO A 134 -1.63 5.07 -7.12
C PRO A 134 -1.69 5.43 -5.63
N SER A 135 -1.22 4.55 -4.74
CA SER A 135 -1.17 4.80 -3.29
C SER A 135 0.23 5.05 -2.75
N GLU A 136 1.25 4.98 -3.61
CA GLU A 136 2.68 4.98 -3.24
C GLU A 136 3.04 3.97 -2.13
N SER A 137 2.22 2.94 -1.94
CA SER A 137 2.36 2.01 -0.83
C SER A 137 3.18 0.78 -1.21
N VAL A 138 3.99 0.30 -0.27
CA VAL A 138 4.79 -0.92 -0.45
C VAL A 138 3.91 -2.13 -0.13
N LEU A 139 3.68 -2.98 -1.13
CA LEU A 139 2.89 -4.20 -0.97
C LEU A 139 3.76 -5.41 -0.58
N LEU A 140 5.00 -5.44 -1.06
CA LEU A 140 5.95 -6.50 -0.75
C LEU A 140 7.35 -5.92 -0.60
N ASP A 141 8.08 -6.38 0.41
CA ASP A 141 9.49 -6.10 0.60
C ASP A 141 10.17 -7.37 1.11
N ARG A 142 11.06 -7.93 0.29
CA ARG A 142 11.71 -9.22 0.57
C ARG A 142 13.19 -9.13 0.23
N THR A 143 14.02 -9.64 1.12
CA THR A 143 15.45 -9.83 0.89
C THR A 143 15.75 -11.30 0.73
N PHE A 144 16.50 -11.64 -0.30
CA PHE A 144 17.02 -12.96 -0.61
C PHE A 144 18.53 -12.93 -0.47
N GLN A 145 19.09 -13.92 0.22
CA GLN A 145 20.52 -14.12 0.26
C GLN A 145 20.88 -15.10 -0.86
N VAL A 146 21.73 -14.66 -1.79
CA VAL A 146 22.32 -15.57 -2.77
C VAL A 146 23.29 -16.47 -1.99
N SER A 147 22.80 -17.63 -1.58
CA SER A 147 23.63 -18.64 -0.93
C SER A 147 24.31 -19.39 -2.06
N GLN A 148 25.63 -19.25 -2.24
CA GLN A 148 26.36 -20.21 -3.08
C GLN A 148 26.12 -21.60 -2.49
N GLN A 149 25.30 -22.40 -3.15
CA GLN A 149 25.34 -23.84 -2.94
C GLN A 149 26.64 -24.33 -3.59
N THR A 150 27.75 -24.21 -2.84
CA THR A 150 28.98 -24.93 -3.15
C THR A 150 28.72 -26.40 -2.88
N ASP A 151 28.09 -27.09 -3.82
CA ASP A 151 28.06 -28.56 -3.86
C ASP A 151 28.96 -29.04 -5.01
N LEU A 152 30.26 -28.73 -4.91
CA LEU A 152 31.28 -29.37 -5.76
C LEU A 152 32.27 -30.14 -4.89
N GLN A 153 31.91 -31.39 -4.59
CA GLN A 153 32.72 -32.63 -4.65
C GLN A 153 32.03 -33.66 -3.74
N SER A 154 31.55 -34.80 -4.22
CA SER A 154 32.39 -35.85 -4.80
C SER A 154 31.51 -36.96 -5.41
N ASP A 155 31.88 -37.41 -6.61
CA ASP A 155 31.65 -38.74 -7.19
C ASP A 155 30.39 -39.52 -6.79
N TYR A 156 29.35 -39.46 -7.64
CA TYR A 156 28.50 -40.63 -7.84
C TYR A 156 28.27 -40.87 -9.34
N THR A 157 28.86 -41.96 -9.82
CA THR A 157 28.61 -42.55 -11.14
C THR A 157 27.23 -43.22 -11.10
N LEU A 158 26.33 -42.90 -12.04
CA LEU A 158 25.17 -43.75 -12.31
C LEU A 158 25.01 -43.97 -13.82
N SER A 159 25.37 -45.19 -14.22
CA SER A 159 25.14 -45.84 -15.51
C SER A 159 23.66 -46.05 -15.76
N PHE A 160 23.21 -45.93 -17.01
CA PHE A 160 21.98 -46.61 -17.46
C PHE A 160 22.15 -47.24 -18.85
N THR A 161 21.56 -48.44 -18.96
CA THR A 161 21.11 -49.10 -20.20
C THR A 161 19.93 -48.36 -20.79
#